data_AF-A0AA38I6T1-F1
#
_entry.id   AF-A0AA38I6T1-F1
#
_cell.length_a   1.000
_cell.length_b   1.000
_cell.length_c   1.000
_cell.angle_alpha   90.00
_cell.angle_beta   90.00
_cell.angle_gamma   90.00
#
_symmetry.space_group_name_H-M   'P 1'
#
loop_
_entity.id
_entity.type
_entity.pdbx_description
1 polymer ?
#
loop_
_entity_poly.entity_id
_entity_poly.type
_entity_poly.pdbx_seq_one_letter_code
_entity_poly.pdbx_strand_id
1 'polypeptide(L)'
;MLNVSFFLLWLLIMTQLYSRTQEEANKIVGYVHEIWNEYSEKENKDDRMRHLQLISVAFMNNKLCFTAGKLFCLDATFTHMVIGAVLTYVVILIQFDF
;
A
#
# COMPACT_ATOMS: atom_id res chain seq x y z
N MET A 1 24.06 -11.65 -14.14
CA MET A 1 22.68 -12.17 -13.95
C MET A 1 22.27 -12.24 -12.48
N LEU A 2 23.03 -12.90 -11.59
CA LEU A 2 22.64 -13.12 -10.18
C LEU A 2 22.26 -11.84 -9.40
N ASN A 3 23.03 -10.76 -9.54
CA ASN A 3 22.74 -9.49 -8.84
C ASN A 3 21.41 -8.86 -9.29
N VAL A 4 21.10 -8.91 -10.59
CA VAL A 4 19.85 -8.34 -11.13
C VAL A 4 18.64 -9.11 -10.62
N SER A 5 18.73 -10.44 -10.61
CA SER A 5 17.68 -11.29 -10.03
C SER A 5 17.48 -11.01 -8.54
N PHE A 6 18.57 -10.80 -7.77
CA PHE A 6 18.48 -10.43 -6.36
C PHE A 6 17.74 -9.11 -6.15
N PHE A 7 18.06 -8.07 -6.92
CA PHE A 7 17.38 -6.77 -6.83
C PHE A 7 15.89 -6.85 -7.16
N LEU A 8 15.51 -7.61 -8.20
CA LEU A 8 14.11 -7.81 -8.57
C LEU A 8 13.34 -8.55 -7.47
N LEU A 9 13.94 -9.58 -6.89
CA LEU A 9 13.33 -10.38 -5.83
C LEU A 9 13.17 -9.55 -4.54
N TRP A 10 14.18 -8.74 -4.21
CA TRP A 10 14.11 -7.78 -3.11
C TRP A 10 12.99 -6.76 -3.30
N LEU A 11 12.88 -6.16 -4.50
CA LEU A 11 11.84 -5.19 -4.81
C LEU A 11 10.43 -5.82 -4.73
N LEU A 12 10.28 -7.05 -5.21
CA LEU A 12 9.04 -7.81 -5.07
C LEU A 12 8.65 -8.04 -3.60
N ILE A 13 9.59 -8.47 -2.75
CA ILE A 13 9.35 -8.69 -1.32
C ILE A 13 8.91 -7.38 -0.66
N MET A 14 9.60 -6.28 -0.97
CA MET A 14 9.28 -4.97 -0.41
C MET A 14 7.86 -4.53 -0.79
N THR A 15 7.49 -4.57 -2.07
CA THR A 15 6.14 -4.16 -2.48
C THR A 15 5.04 -5.05 -1.86
N GLN A 16 5.28 -6.36 -1.73
CA GLN A 16 4.35 -7.28 -1.07
C GLN A 16 4.17 -6.93 0.41
N LEU A 17 5.26 -6.63 1.12
CA LEU A 17 5.20 -6.21 2.52
C LEU A 17 4.41 -4.91 2.68
N TYR A 18 4.66 -3.92 1.81
CA TYR A 18 3.94 -2.65 1.85
C TYR A 18 2.45 -2.80 1.58
N SER A 19 2.07 -3.60 0.58
CA SER A 19 0.67 -3.88 0.26
C SER A 19 -0.05 -4.55 1.44
N ARG A 20 0.60 -5.51 2.11
CA ARG A 20 0.06 -6.12 3.35
C ARG A 20 -0.08 -5.11 4.48
N THR A 21 0.90 -4.23 4.70
CA THR A 21 0.81 -3.18 5.72
C THR A 21 -0.35 -2.22 5.44
N GLN A 22 -0.58 -1.86 4.18
CA GLN A 22 -1.70 -1.01 3.79
C GLN A 22 -3.05 -1.71 4.01
N GLU A 23 -3.14 -3.01 3.72
CA GLU A 23 -4.33 -3.82 3.98
C GLU A 23 -4.63 -3.92 5.48
N GLU A 24 -3.62 -4.23 6.30
CA GLU A 24 -3.77 -4.28 7.75
C GLU A 24 -4.15 -2.93 8.35
N ALA A 25 -3.58 -1.83 7.85
CA ALA A 25 -3.99 -0.48 8.25
C ALA A 25 -5.47 -0.19 7.93
N ASN A 26 -5.96 -0.64 6.77
CA ASN A 26 -7.38 -0.52 6.42
C ASN A 26 -8.27 -1.36 7.34
N LYS A 27 -7.83 -2.56 7.77
CA LYS A 27 -8.57 -3.39 8.73
C LYS A 27 -8.70 -2.71 10.09
N ILE A 28 -7.64 -2.07 10.58
CA ILE A 28 -7.65 -1.30 11.84
C ILE A 28 -8.71 -0.20 11.80
N VAL A 29 -8.82 0.53 10.68
CA VAL A 29 -9.88 1.53 10.49
C VAL A 29 -11.28 0.90 10.58
N GLY A 30 -11.47 -0.26 9.95
CA GLY A 30 -12.71 -1.03 10.06
C GLY A 30 -13.08 -1.38 11.51
N TYR A 31 -12.13 -1.91 12.29
CA TYR A 31 -12.36 -2.22 13.70
C TYR A 31 -12.70 -0.99 14.54
N VAL A 32 -12.04 0.15 14.30
CA VAL A 32 -12.37 1.40 15.00
C VAL A 32 -13.79 1.87 14.67
N HIS A 33 -14.23 1.68 13.43
CA HIS A 33 -15.59 2.03 13.02
C HIS A 33 -16.65 1.11 13.65
N GLU A 34 -16.37 -0.19 13.75
CA GLU A 34 -17.24 -1.15 14.42
C GLU A 34 -17.41 -0.83 15.91
N ILE A 35 -16.31 -0.55 16.61
CA ILE A 35 -16.32 -0.12 18.01
C ILE A 35 -17.13 1.18 18.14
N TRP A 36 -16.93 2.16 17.25
CA TRP A 36 -17.72 3.40 17.27
C TRP A 36 -19.23 3.12 17.15
N ASN A 37 -19.63 2.21 16.26
CA ASN A 37 -21.03 1.89 16.06
C ASN A 37 -21.66 1.29 17.32
N GLU A 38 -20.95 0.40 18.02
CA GLU A 38 -21.41 -0.20 19.29
C GLU A 38 -21.55 0.85 20.41
N TYR A 39 -20.62 1.80 20.51
CA TYR A 39 -20.65 2.84 21.55
C TYR A 39 -21.66 3.95 21.25
N SER A 40 -21.94 4.24 19.96
CA SER A 40 -22.95 5.20 19.55
C SER A 40 -24.36 4.79 19.99
N GLU A 41 -24.64 3.48 20.14
CA GLU A 41 -25.90 2.98 20.70
C GLU A 41 -26.00 3.15 22.23
N LYS A 42 -24.88 3.33 22.94
CA LYS A 42 -24.81 3.41 24.41
C LYS A 42 -24.85 4.83 25.00
N GLU A 43 -25.14 5.85 24.18
CA GLU A 43 -25.37 7.27 24.59
C GLU A 43 -24.27 7.92 25.47
N ASN A 44 -23.05 7.39 25.50
CA ASN A 44 -21.90 8.03 26.15
C ASN A 44 -20.98 8.64 25.09
N LYS A 45 -21.28 9.88 24.70
CA LYS A 45 -20.43 10.70 23.81
C LYS A 45 -19.19 11.17 24.57
N ASP A 46 -18.19 10.29 24.70
CA ASP A 46 -16.88 10.65 25.21
C ASP A 46 -16.08 11.41 24.12
N ASP A 47 -15.52 12.57 24.45
CA ASP A 47 -14.71 13.37 23.50
C ASP A 47 -13.48 12.60 22.98
N ARG A 48 -13.00 11.60 23.73
CA ARG A 48 -11.94 10.70 23.28
C ARG A 48 -12.33 9.88 22.05
N MET A 49 -13.60 9.50 21.94
CA MET A 49 -14.11 8.73 20.80
C MET A 49 -14.19 9.59 19.53
N ARG A 50 -14.54 10.88 19.67
CA ARG A 50 -14.50 11.82 18.53
C ARG A 50 -13.10 11.98 17.96
N HIS A 51 -12.09 12.09 18.82
CA HIS A 51 -10.69 12.12 18.37
C HIS A 51 -10.30 10.85 17.61
N LEU A 52 -10.72 9.68 18.10
CA LEU A 52 -10.43 8.41 17.44
C LEU A 52 -11.12 8.29 16.08
N GLN A 53 -12.37 8.77 15.96
CA GLN A 53 -13.09 8.85 14.70
C GLN A 53 -12.40 9.77 13.70
N LEU A 54 -11.95 10.95 14.16
CA LEU A 54 -11.23 11.92 13.33
C LEU A 54 -9.91 11.34 12.80
N ILE A 55 -9.18 10.59 13.64
CA ILE A 55 -7.97 9.87 13.24
C ILE A 55 -8.31 8.77 12.23
N SER A 56 -9.36 7.97 12.47
CA SER A 56 -9.80 6.92 11.55
C SER A 56 -10.19 7.46 10.18
N VAL A 57 -10.99 8.54 10.14
CA VAL A 57 -11.36 9.26 8.91
C VAL A 57 -10.13 9.84 8.22
N ALA A 58 -9.18 10.41 8.97
CA ALA A 58 -7.93 10.91 8.42
C ALA A 58 -7.07 9.78 7.78
N PHE A 59 -7.02 8.60 8.41
CA PHE A 59 -6.35 7.41 7.87
C PHE A 59 -7.06 6.84 6.63
N MET A 60 -8.40 6.85 6.59
CA MET A 60 -9.16 6.44 5.41
C MET A 60 -9.00 7.43 4.25
N ASN A 61 -9.00 8.73 4.54
CA ASN A 61 -8.89 9.79 3.54
C ASN A 61 -7.47 9.88 2.97
N ASN A 62 -6.45 9.67 3.80
CA ASN A 62 -5.07 9.49 3.35
C ASN A 62 -4.74 8.01 3.26
N LYS A 63 -5.17 7.36 2.17
CA LYS A 63 -4.65 6.02 1.83
C LYS A 63 -3.12 6.05 1.96
N LEU A 64 -2.60 5.20 2.85
CA LEU A 64 -1.17 5.04 3.09
C LEU A 64 -0.49 4.64 1.78
N CYS A 65 0.03 5.63 1.07
CA CYS A 65 0.75 5.45 -0.18
C CYS A 65 2.23 5.56 0.15
N PHE A 66 2.90 4.42 0.29
CA PHE A 66 4.34 4.40 0.51
C PHE A 66 5.02 4.97 -0.73
N THR A 67 5.49 6.21 -0.66
CA THR A 67 6.01 6.89 -1.84
C THR A 67 7.53 6.88 -1.84
N ALA A 68 8.16 6.35 -2.89
CA ALA A 68 9.60 6.48 -3.11
C ALA A 68 9.90 7.93 -3.52
N GLY A 69 10.41 8.74 -2.59
CA GLY A 69 10.89 10.10 -2.89
C GLY A 69 9.84 11.05 -3.48
N LYS A 70 8.54 10.83 -3.22
CA LYS A 70 7.39 11.53 -3.84
C LYS A 70 7.20 11.30 -5.35
N LEU A 71 7.93 10.36 -5.95
CA LEU A 71 7.89 10.10 -7.40
C LEU A 71 6.87 9.00 -7.77
N PHE A 72 6.84 7.91 -7.00
CA PHE A 72 5.99 6.75 -7.27
C PHE A 72 5.46 6.14 -5.98
N CYS A 73 4.17 5.76 -5.95
CA CYS A 73 3.68 4.91 -4.88
C CYS A 73 4.14 3.47 -5.11
N LEU A 74 4.83 2.90 -4.12
CA LEU A 74 5.12 1.48 -3.99
C LEU A 74 3.83 0.74 -3.69
N ASP A 75 3.05 0.53 -4.73
CA ASP A 75 1.86 -0.31 -4.72
C ASP A 75 2.06 -1.47 -5.69
N ALA A 76 1.16 -2.46 -5.67
CA ALA A 76 1.24 -3.62 -6.56
C ALA A 76 1.35 -3.19 -8.04
N THR A 77 0.73 -2.07 -8.42
CA THR A 77 0.82 -1.45 -9.75
C THR A 77 2.25 -1.09 -10.14
N PHE A 78 3.08 -0.61 -9.22
CA PHE A 78 4.48 -0.25 -9.50
C PHE A 78 5.29 -1.49 -9.87
N THR A 79 5.11 -2.59 -9.14
CA THR A 79 5.74 -3.87 -9.48
C THR A 79 5.36 -4.35 -10.88
N HIS A 80 4.07 -4.30 -11.23
CA HIS A 80 3.61 -4.68 -12.57
C HIS A 80 4.21 -3.78 -13.66
N MET A 81 4.34 -2.48 -13.39
CA MET A 81 5.00 -1.53 -14.30
C MET A 81 6.47 -1.88 -14.52
N VAL A 82 7.23 -2.17 -13.45
CA VAL A 82 8.65 -2.54 -13.55
C VAL A 82 8.81 -3.84 -14.34
N ILE A 83 7.99 -4.87 -14.06
CA ILE A 83 8.03 -6.13 -14.81
C ILE A 83 7.71 -5.90 -16.28
N GLY A 84 6.67 -5.10 -16.58
CA GLY A 84 6.30 -4.75 -17.94
C GLY A 84 7.42 -4.03 -18.68
N ALA A 85 8.04 -3.02 -18.07
CA ALA A 85 9.15 -2.28 -18.65
C ALA A 85 10.36 -3.17 -18.95
N VAL A 86 10.71 -4.08 -18.01
CA VAL A 86 11.78 -5.06 -18.22
C VAL A 86 11.44 -5.99 -19.38
N LEU A 87 10.21 -6.51 -19.44
CA LEU A 87 9.77 -7.38 -20.53
C LEU A 87 9.82 -6.65 -21.89
N THR A 88 9.30 -5.44 -21.97
CA THR A 88 9.34 -4.62 -23.19
C THR A 88 10.77 -4.35 -23.63
N TYR A 89 11.67 -4.02 -22.70
CA TYR A 89 13.08 -3.83 -23.01
C TYR A 89 13.74 -5.10 -23.55
N VAL A 90 13.48 -6.26 -22.93
CA VAL A 90 13.97 -7.56 -23.43
C VAL A 90 13.44 -7.85 -24.82
N VAL A 91 12.15 -7.60 -25.08
CA VAL A 91 11.54 -7.79 -26.41
C VAL A 91 12.17 -6.89 -27.46
N ILE A 92 12.44 -5.62 -27.12
CA ILE A 92 13.14 -4.69 -28.03
C ILE A 92 14.55 -5.19 -28.31
N LEU A 93 15.31 -5.60 -27.28
CA LEU A 93 16.65 -6.13 -27.48
C LEU A 93 16.64 -7.37 -28.38
N ILE A 94 15.69 -8.29 -28.21
CA ILE A 94 15.58 -9.45 -29.08
C ILE A 94 15.28 -9.05 -30.54
N GLN A 95 14.52 -7.97 -30.76
CA GLN A 95 14.20 -7.50 -32.12
C GLN A 95 15.34 -6.76 -32.82
N PHE A 96 16.29 -6.18 -32.08
CA PHE A 96 17.36 -5.34 -32.64
C PHE A 96 18.77 -5.94 -32.50
N ASP A 97 18.96 -6.92 -31.62
CA ASP A 97 20.25 -7.56 -31.28
C ASP A 97 20.24 -9.08 -31.54
N PHE A 98 19.20 -9.59 -32.23
CA PHE A 98 19.14 -10.95 -32.80
C PHE A 98 18.64 -10.92 -34.25
#